data_AF-A0A1G0XN07-F1
#
_entry.id   AF-A0A1G0XN07-F1
#
_cell.length_a   1.000
_cell.length_b   1.000
_cell.length_c   1.000
_cell.angle_alpha   90.00
_cell.angle_beta   90.00
_cell.angle_gamma   90.00
#
_symmetry.space_group_name_H-M   'P 1'
#
loop_
_entity.id
_entity.type
_entity.pdbx_description
1 polymer ?
#
loop_
_entity_poly.entity_id
_entity_poly.type
_entity_poly.pdbx_seq_one_letter_code
_entity_poly.pdbx_strand_id
1 'polypeptide(L)'
;MEDEVKYFREELKKARAKLELFYGRSFSDDELYLALAIYYDLSDMPPNIIFKRLSSIQMIDALKDYDFVSRIPIGSIVIEKTIIPSGFPRLSQRALIKVEGELWRIHLYDKNPFPSNPHAHNLETNLRLHLGSGELFQKRQLVGKIAKKDLLLIRERINNVLKDLVLPELCI
;
A
#
# COMPACT_ATOMS: atom_id res chain seq x y z
N MET A 1 -18.79 -14.77 5.38
CA MET A 1 -17.67 -14.73 4.41
C MET A 1 -18.16 -15.06 3.01
N GLU A 2 -18.91 -16.15 2.84
CA GLU A 2 -19.50 -16.56 1.56
C GLU A 2 -20.40 -15.48 0.92
N ASP A 3 -21.25 -14.83 1.70
CA ASP A 3 -22.11 -13.73 1.21
C ASP A 3 -21.32 -12.53 0.69
N GLU A 4 -20.21 -12.17 1.34
CA GLU A 4 -19.37 -11.05 0.93
C GLU A 4 -18.61 -11.37 -0.35
N VAL A 5 -18.10 -12.60 -0.49
CA VAL A 5 -17.46 -13.08 -1.72
C VAL A 5 -18.46 -13.09 -2.87
N LYS A 6 -19.68 -13.57 -2.64
CA LYS A 6 -20.75 -13.60 -3.63
C LYS A 6 -21.14 -12.19 -4.06
N TYR A 7 -21.38 -11.29 -3.11
CA TYR A 7 -21.69 -9.89 -3.39
C TYR A 7 -20.60 -9.22 -4.24
N PHE A 8 -19.34 -9.37 -3.80
CA PHE A 8 -18.20 -8.77 -4.51
C PHE A 8 -18.08 -9.28 -5.94
N ARG A 9 -18.23 -10.60 -6.17
CA ARG A 9 -18.19 -11.19 -7.51
C ARG A 9 -19.29 -10.64 -8.43
N GLU A 10 -20.51 -10.50 -7.91
CA GLU A 10 -21.63 -9.97 -8.70
C GLU A 10 -21.41 -8.50 -9.08
N GLU A 11 -20.94 -7.66 -8.16
CA GLU A 11 -20.62 -6.26 -8.48
C GLU A 11 -19.40 -6.13 -9.39
N LEU A 12 -18.37 -6.97 -9.20
CA LEU A 12 -17.20 -7.00 -10.07
C LEU A 12 -17.56 -7.39 -11.51
N LYS A 13 -18.47 -8.34 -11.68
CA LYS A 13 -18.97 -8.75 -13.00
C LYS A 13 -19.70 -7.61 -13.72
N LYS A 14 -20.52 -6.84 -13.00
CA LYS A 14 -21.20 -5.65 -13.54
C LYS A 14 -20.21 -4.55 -13.91
N ALA A 15 -19.19 -4.32 -13.06
CA ALA A 15 -18.15 -3.34 -13.30
C ALA A 15 -17.29 -3.72 -14.52
N ARG A 16 -16.90 -5.00 -14.64
CA ARG A 16 -16.13 -5.54 -15.77
C ARG A 16 -16.78 -5.16 -17.09
N ALA A 17 -18.05 -5.49 -17.28
CA ALA A 17 -18.74 -5.25 -18.55
C ALA A 17 -18.66 -3.78 -19.00
N LYS A 18 -18.74 -2.83 -18.06
CA LYS A 18 -18.60 -1.39 -18.37
C LYS A 18 -17.16 -0.97 -18.61
N LEU A 19 -16.21 -1.50 -17.84
CA LEU A 19 -14.79 -1.20 -18.02
C LEU A 19 -14.27 -1.78 -19.34
N GLU A 20 -14.68 -2.98 -19.73
CA GLU A 20 -14.31 -3.58 -21.02
C GLU A 20 -14.80 -2.74 -22.21
N LEU A 21 -16.02 -2.20 -22.11
CA LEU A 21 -16.54 -1.26 -23.10
C LEU A 21 -15.72 0.03 -23.16
N PHE A 22 -15.34 0.56 -21.99
CA PHE A 22 -14.58 1.82 -21.89
C PHE A 22 -13.15 1.69 -22.43
N TYR A 23 -12.45 0.60 -22.09
CA TYR A 23 -11.07 0.36 -22.50
C TYR A 23 -10.93 -0.37 -23.84
N GLY A 24 -12.01 -0.89 -24.40
CA GLY A 24 -11.99 -1.64 -25.66
C GLY A 24 -11.20 -2.95 -25.59
N ARG A 25 -11.05 -3.55 -24.41
CA ARG A 25 -10.38 -4.85 -24.21
C ARG A 25 -11.03 -5.65 -23.09
N SER A 26 -10.78 -6.95 -23.05
CA SER A 26 -11.24 -7.81 -21.95
C SER A 26 -10.34 -7.70 -20.71
N PHE A 27 -10.93 -7.97 -19.55
CA PHE A 27 -10.24 -8.02 -18.26
C PHE A 27 -10.52 -9.33 -17.53
N SER A 28 -9.52 -9.88 -16.84
CA SER A 28 -9.74 -11.00 -15.92
C SER A 28 -10.30 -10.52 -14.57
N ASP A 29 -10.89 -11.44 -13.80
CA ASP A 29 -11.28 -11.18 -12.40
C ASP A 29 -10.09 -10.74 -11.55
N ASP A 30 -8.97 -11.46 -11.67
CA ASP A 30 -7.76 -11.19 -10.89
C ASP A 30 -7.15 -9.82 -11.21
N GLU A 31 -7.17 -9.42 -12.49
CA GLU A 31 -6.65 -8.12 -12.91
C GLU A 31 -7.44 -6.96 -12.28
N LEU A 32 -8.77 -7.00 -12.36
CA LEU A 32 -9.62 -5.97 -11.75
C LEU A 32 -9.57 -6.01 -10.23
N TYR A 33 -9.52 -7.21 -9.65
CA TYR A 33 -9.39 -7.41 -8.21
C TYR A 33 -8.09 -6.82 -7.66
N LEU A 34 -6.96 -7.08 -8.32
CA LEU A 34 -5.66 -6.51 -7.95
C LEU A 34 -5.63 -5.00 -8.16
N ALA A 35 -6.19 -4.51 -9.27
CA ALA A 35 -6.26 -3.07 -9.53
C ALA A 35 -7.08 -2.35 -8.45
N LEU A 36 -8.21 -2.92 -8.02
CA LEU A 36 -9.00 -2.40 -6.89
C LEU A 36 -8.20 -2.46 -5.60
N ALA A 37 -7.55 -3.58 -5.28
CA ALA A 37 -6.72 -3.70 -4.09
C ALA A 37 -5.61 -2.64 -4.07
N ILE A 38 -4.95 -2.38 -5.20
CA ILE A 38 -3.93 -1.34 -5.34
C ILE A 38 -4.55 0.06 -5.17
N TYR A 39 -5.65 0.35 -5.86
CA TYR A 39 -6.34 1.64 -5.78
C TYR A 39 -6.76 1.99 -4.34
N TYR A 40 -7.17 0.97 -3.58
CA TYR A 40 -7.67 1.11 -2.22
C TYR A 40 -6.61 0.89 -1.13
N ASP A 41 -5.32 0.82 -1.50
CA ASP A 41 -4.18 0.60 -0.60
C ASP A 41 -4.32 -0.68 0.25
N LEU A 42 -4.67 -1.76 -0.42
CA LEU A 42 -4.83 -3.11 0.14
C LEU A 42 -3.92 -4.11 -0.57
N SER A 43 -2.87 -3.67 -1.29
CA SER A 43 -1.98 -4.57 -2.03
C SER A 43 -1.27 -5.60 -1.14
N ASP A 44 -1.15 -5.32 0.17
CA ASP A 44 -0.55 -6.24 1.15
C ASP A 44 -1.52 -7.28 1.72
N MET A 45 -2.82 -6.98 1.65
CA MET A 45 -3.88 -7.92 1.96
C MET A 45 -5.00 -7.79 0.93
N PRO A 46 -4.77 -8.20 -0.33
CA PRO A 46 -5.77 -8.08 -1.38
C PRO A 46 -7.15 -8.63 -1.00
N PRO A 47 -7.27 -9.75 -0.23
CA PRO A 47 -8.58 -10.27 0.21
C PRO A 47 -9.45 -9.26 0.96
N ASN A 48 -8.85 -8.25 1.59
CA ASN A 48 -9.60 -7.24 2.31
C ASN A 48 -10.45 -6.34 1.41
N ILE A 49 -10.23 -6.34 0.09
CA ILE A 49 -11.07 -5.59 -0.85
C ILE A 49 -12.52 -6.12 -0.86
N ILE A 50 -12.70 -7.42 -0.61
CA ILE A 50 -14.02 -8.08 -0.59
C ILE A 50 -14.89 -7.46 0.52
N PHE A 51 -14.29 -7.17 1.68
CA PHE A 51 -15.01 -6.59 2.83
C PHE A 51 -15.31 -5.10 2.68
N LYS A 52 -14.84 -4.42 1.62
CA LYS A 52 -15.21 -3.02 1.36
C LYS A 52 -16.63 -2.85 0.82
N ARG A 53 -17.33 -3.95 0.47
CA ARG A 53 -18.70 -3.95 -0.07
C ARG A 53 -18.91 -2.90 -1.17
N LEU A 54 -17.95 -2.82 -2.08
CA LEU A 54 -17.98 -1.86 -3.19
C LEU A 54 -19.13 -2.23 -4.14
N SER A 55 -19.90 -1.22 -4.52
CA SER A 55 -20.81 -1.35 -5.67
C SER A 55 -20.04 -1.25 -6.98
N SER A 56 -20.63 -1.77 -8.04
CA SER A 56 -20.10 -1.71 -9.41
C SER A 56 -19.81 -0.28 -9.87
N ILE A 57 -20.63 0.70 -9.47
CA ILE A 57 -20.40 2.12 -9.75
C ILE A 57 -19.09 2.59 -9.11
N GLN A 58 -18.88 2.27 -7.82
CA GLN A 58 -17.64 2.64 -7.11
C GLN A 58 -16.41 1.94 -7.68
N MET A 59 -16.55 0.70 -8.14
CA MET A 59 -15.47 -0.02 -8.82
C MET A 59 -15.10 0.64 -10.15
N ILE A 60 -16.10 1.05 -10.94
CA ILE A 60 -15.88 1.75 -12.21
C ILE A 60 -15.23 3.10 -11.97
N ASP A 61 -15.75 3.91 -11.03
CA ASP A 61 -15.18 5.22 -10.73
C ASP A 61 -13.73 5.12 -10.24
N ALA A 62 -13.39 4.05 -9.52
CA ALA A 62 -12.01 3.77 -9.11
C ALA A 62 -11.09 3.40 -10.28
N LEU A 63 -11.62 2.68 -11.29
CA LEU A 63 -10.82 2.05 -12.33
C LEU A 63 -10.92 2.70 -13.72
N LYS A 64 -11.85 3.63 -13.96
CA LYS A 64 -12.03 4.28 -15.26
C LYS A 64 -10.83 5.11 -15.72
N ASP A 65 -10.04 5.60 -14.77
CA ASP A 65 -8.81 6.36 -15.02
C ASP A 65 -7.55 5.58 -14.56
N TYR A 66 -7.70 4.28 -14.27
CA TYR A 66 -6.59 3.44 -13.82
C TYR A 66 -5.74 3.01 -15.01
N ASP A 67 -4.44 3.32 -14.97
CA ASP A 67 -3.51 2.92 -16.02
C ASP A 67 -3.20 1.41 -15.93
N PHE A 68 -3.97 0.62 -16.68
CA PHE A 68 -3.76 -0.82 -16.82
C PHE A 68 -2.59 -1.17 -17.75
N VAL A 69 -2.06 -0.24 -18.54
CA VAL A 69 -1.01 -0.54 -19.54
C VAL A 69 0.38 -0.45 -18.92
N SER A 70 0.66 0.59 -18.14
CA SER A 70 1.99 0.78 -17.52
C SER A 70 2.25 -0.13 -16.31
N ARG A 71 1.21 -0.83 -15.82
CA ARG A 71 1.26 -1.63 -14.59
C ARG A 71 1.23 -3.14 -14.78
N ILE A 72 1.26 -3.65 -16.01
CA ILE A 72 1.43 -5.08 -16.29
C ILE A 72 2.94 -5.35 -16.45
N PRO A 73 3.59 -6.09 -15.52
CA PRO A 73 4.94 -6.55 -15.73
C PRO A 73 4.94 -7.51 -16.93
N ILE A 74 5.63 -7.15 -18.01
CA ILE A 74 5.77 -7.99 -19.23
C ILE A 74 6.59 -9.26 -18.92
N GLY A 75 7.31 -9.26 -17.81
CA GLY A 75 8.02 -10.39 -17.24
C GLY A 75 8.84 -9.95 -16.04
N SER A 76 9.36 -10.91 -15.28
CA SER A 76 10.33 -10.66 -14.22
C SER A 76 11.60 -11.46 -14.50
N ILE A 77 12.74 -10.81 -14.40
CA ILE A 77 14.03 -11.50 -14.37
C ILE A 77 14.51 -11.58 -12.93
N VAL A 78 14.98 -12.76 -12.54
CA VAL A 78 15.63 -12.97 -11.24
C VAL A 78 17.14 -12.85 -11.48
N ILE A 79 17.79 -11.95 -10.74
CA ILE A 79 19.23 -11.78 -10.81
C ILE A 79 19.80 -12.23 -9.46
N GLU A 80 20.60 -13.29 -9.47
CA GLU A 80 21.14 -13.93 -8.26
C GLU A 80 22.09 -13.03 -7.46
N LYS A 81 22.68 -12.01 -8.11
CA LYS A 81 23.58 -11.04 -7.49
C LYS A 81 23.20 -9.62 -7.89
N THR A 82 23.22 -8.68 -6.95
CA THR A 82 22.87 -7.28 -7.25
C THR A 82 23.83 -6.69 -8.28
N ILE A 83 23.28 -6.22 -9.41
CA ILE A 83 24.01 -5.49 -10.46
C ILE A 83 23.94 -3.97 -10.27
N ILE A 84 23.16 -3.51 -9.28
CA ILE A 84 23.02 -2.09 -8.96
C ILE A 84 24.26 -1.68 -8.15
N PRO A 85 25.05 -0.68 -8.61
CA PRO A 85 26.23 -0.24 -7.88
C PRO A 85 25.88 0.26 -6.48
N SER A 86 26.78 0.03 -5.53
CA SER A 86 26.67 0.59 -4.18
C SER A 86 26.59 2.11 -4.25
N GLY A 87 25.63 2.73 -3.55
CA GLY A 87 25.47 4.18 -3.49
C GLY A 87 24.38 4.75 -4.40
N PHE A 88 23.74 3.94 -5.26
CA PHE A 88 22.55 4.38 -5.98
C PHE A 88 21.32 4.35 -5.05
N PRO A 89 20.57 5.45 -4.94
CA PRO A 89 19.30 5.47 -4.22
C PRO A 89 18.33 4.56 -4.98
N ARG A 90 17.98 3.44 -4.35
CA ARG A 90 16.90 2.60 -4.85
C ARG A 90 15.63 3.43 -4.74
N LEU A 91 14.84 3.52 -5.81
CA LEU A 91 13.49 4.12 -5.80
C LEU A 91 12.61 3.30 -4.85
N SER A 92 12.76 3.55 -3.56
CA SER A 92 12.00 2.95 -2.49
C SER A 92 10.72 3.77 -2.32
N GLN A 93 9.75 3.58 -3.21
CA GLN A 93 8.38 3.94 -2.86
C GLN A 93 7.95 3.21 -1.57
N ARG A 94 8.59 2.07 -1.29
CA ARG A 94 8.39 1.19 -0.14
C ARG A 94 9.74 0.68 0.36
N ALA A 95 10.15 1.04 1.58
CA ALA A 95 11.30 0.42 2.24
C ALA A 95 10.83 -0.46 3.39
N LEU A 96 11.39 -1.65 3.54
CA LEU A 96 11.12 -2.54 4.66
C LEU A 96 12.25 -2.41 5.68
N ILE A 97 11.91 -2.08 6.92
CA ILE A 97 12.82 -2.09 8.06
C ILE A 97 12.32 -3.11 9.09
N LYS A 98 13.26 -3.81 9.72
CA LYS A 98 12.96 -4.67 10.87
C LYS A 98 13.45 -4.00 12.14
N VAL A 99 12.57 -3.81 13.12
CA VAL A 99 12.89 -3.20 14.41
C VAL A 99 12.31 -4.09 15.50
N GLU A 100 13.17 -4.57 16.40
CA GLU A 100 12.79 -5.42 17.55
C GLU A 100 11.90 -6.64 17.22
N GLY A 101 12.05 -7.19 16.01
CA GLY A 101 11.26 -8.34 15.54
C GLY A 101 10.13 -7.95 14.60
N GLU A 102 9.65 -6.71 14.67
CA GLU A 102 8.55 -6.20 13.86
C GLU A 102 9.03 -5.72 12.48
N LEU A 103 8.22 -6.01 11.46
CA LEU A 103 8.46 -5.53 10.10
C LEU A 103 7.62 -4.30 9.82
N TRP A 104 8.31 -3.21 9.49
CA TRP A 104 7.71 -1.92 9.18
C TRP A 104 8.01 -1.54 7.74
N ARG A 105 6.98 -1.13 7.00
CA ARG A 105 7.09 -0.62 5.64
C ARG A 105 6.92 0.89 5.60
N ILE A 106 7.91 1.60 5.08
CA ILE A 106 7.90 3.06 4.96
C ILE A 106 7.27 3.46 3.63
N HIS A 107 6.24 4.29 3.69
CA HIS A 107 5.53 4.84 2.53
C HIS A 107 5.97 6.30 2.34
N LEU A 108 6.57 6.59 1.17
CA LEU A 108 7.19 7.90 0.85
C LEU A 108 6.24 8.88 0.13
N TYR A 109 5.37 8.34 -0.72
CA TYR A 109 4.44 9.11 -1.54
C TYR A 109 3.14 8.33 -1.63
N ASP A 110 2.29 8.50 -0.61
CA ASP A 110 0.97 7.89 -0.60
C ASP A 110 -0.08 8.92 -1.07
N LYS A 111 -1.03 8.47 -1.90
CA LYS A 111 -2.18 9.30 -2.30
C LYS A 111 -3.04 9.64 -1.07
N ASN A 112 -2.94 8.84 -0.01
CA ASN A 112 -3.54 9.11 1.28
C ASN A 112 -2.43 9.31 2.35
N PRO A 113 -1.94 10.54 2.56
CA PRO A 113 -0.79 10.85 3.43
C PRO A 113 -1.08 10.72 4.94
N PHE A 114 -2.13 9.98 5.32
CA PHE A 114 -2.50 9.79 6.71
C PHE A 114 -1.73 8.60 7.33
N PRO A 115 -1.14 8.74 8.54
CA PRO A 115 -1.22 9.90 9.45
C PRO A 115 -0.16 10.98 9.18
N SER A 116 0.90 10.67 8.43
CA SER A 116 1.92 11.63 7.98
C SER A 116 2.49 11.21 6.62
N ASN A 117 3.21 12.11 5.96
CA ASN A 117 4.04 11.74 4.81
C ASN A 117 5.51 12.09 5.08
N PRO A 118 6.43 11.11 5.10
CA PRO A 118 6.21 9.65 5.08
C PRO A 118 5.52 9.11 6.35
N HIS A 119 5.03 7.88 6.29
CA HIS A 119 4.55 7.10 7.45
C HIS A 119 4.99 5.63 7.34
N ALA A 120 4.83 4.85 8.42
CA ALA A 120 5.20 3.44 8.44
C ALA A 120 4.00 2.52 8.69
N HIS A 121 3.95 1.36 8.04
CA HIS A 121 2.94 0.30 8.26
C HIS A 121 3.60 -0.91 8.89
N ASN A 122 3.05 -1.42 9.98
CA ASN A 122 3.45 -2.70 10.54
C ASN A 122 2.80 -3.83 9.72
N LEU A 123 3.59 -4.77 9.21
CA LEU A 123 3.09 -5.82 8.32
C LEU A 123 2.24 -6.88 9.01
N GLU A 124 2.41 -7.08 10.32
CA GLU A 124 1.71 -8.12 11.07
C GLU A 124 0.36 -7.62 11.58
N THR A 125 0.34 -6.38 12.08
CA THR A 125 -0.83 -5.79 12.76
C THR A 125 -1.61 -4.81 11.89
N ASN A 126 -1.05 -4.41 10.74
CA ASN A 126 -1.60 -3.39 9.85
C ASN A 126 -1.78 -2.02 10.55
N LEU A 127 -0.99 -1.76 11.59
CA LEU A 127 -0.94 -0.47 12.27
C LEU A 127 -0.12 0.54 11.46
N ARG A 128 -0.59 1.78 11.43
CA ARG A 128 0.07 2.91 10.80
C ARG A 128 0.72 3.77 11.86
N LEU A 129 2.02 3.97 11.76
CA LEU A 129 2.81 4.79 12.67
C LEU A 129 3.07 6.17 12.06
N HIS A 130 2.71 7.21 12.80
CA HIS A 130 3.11 8.58 12.51
C HIS A 130 4.58 8.78 12.90
N LEU A 131 5.44 9.08 11.93
CA LEU A 131 6.90 9.11 12.15
C LEU A 131 7.40 10.35 12.91
N GLY A 132 6.60 11.42 13.03
CA GLY A 132 6.86 12.58 13.89
C GLY A 132 6.38 12.48 15.35
N SER A 133 5.14 12.03 15.59
CA SER A 133 4.53 11.95 16.92
C SER A 133 4.70 10.60 17.61
N GLY A 134 4.87 9.50 16.87
CA GLY A 134 4.86 8.14 17.41
C GLY A 134 3.46 7.56 17.62
N GLU A 135 2.42 8.23 17.16
CA GLU A 135 1.04 7.75 17.26
C GLU A 135 0.79 6.56 16.33
N LEU A 136 0.05 5.58 16.85
CA LEU A 136 -0.37 4.38 16.15
C LEU A 136 -1.84 4.49 15.77
N PHE A 137 -2.13 4.23 14.51
CA PHE A 137 -3.47 4.26 13.97
C PHE A 137 -3.85 2.93 13.36
N GLN A 138 -5.08 2.48 13.63
CA GLN A 138 -5.72 1.46 12.84
C GLN A 138 -6.76 2.14 11.95
N LYS A 139 -6.58 2.06 10.63
CA LYS A 139 -7.30 2.91 9.67
C LYS A 139 -7.08 4.41 9.97
N ARG A 140 -8.07 5.08 10.58
CA ARG A 140 -8.00 6.50 11.02
C ARG A 140 -8.17 6.68 12.53
N GLN A 141 -8.38 5.60 13.27
CA GLN A 141 -8.59 5.65 14.70
C GLN A 141 -7.22 5.58 15.41
N LEU A 142 -6.97 6.53 16.30
CA LEU A 142 -5.82 6.47 17.21
C LEU A 142 -6.03 5.30 18.18
N VAL A 143 -5.08 4.35 18.18
CA VAL A 143 -5.14 3.15 19.05
C VAL A 143 -4.04 3.14 20.10
N GLY A 144 -3.03 4.00 19.97
CA GLY A 144 -1.96 4.11 20.94
C GLY A 144 -0.84 5.04 20.50
N LYS A 145 0.25 5.04 21.25
CA LYS A 145 1.46 5.81 20.97
C LYS A 145 2.67 4.99 21.42
N ILE A 146 3.69 4.87 20.59
CA ILE A 146 4.94 4.19 20.97
C ILE A 146 5.77 5.07 21.90
N ALA A 147 6.71 4.46 22.63
CA ALA A 147 7.61 5.23 23.47
C ALA A 147 8.57 6.08 22.63
N LYS A 148 8.98 7.22 23.17
CA LYS A 148 9.92 8.15 22.51
C LYS A 148 11.22 7.47 22.06
N LYS A 149 11.77 6.59 22.91
CA LYS A 149 12.99 5.82 22.59
C LYS A 149 12.82 4.94 21.34
N ASP A 150 11.66 4.31 21.20
CA ASP A 150 11.38 3.38 20.09
C ASP A 150 11.12 4.15 18.80
N LEU A 151 10.45 5.31 18.90
CA LEU A 151 10.30 6.23 17.77
C LEU A 151 11.66 6.72 17.25
N LEU A 152 12.56 7.12 18.14
CA LEU A 152 13.90 7.56 17.76
C LEU A 152 14.70 6.43 17.11
N LEU A 153 14.62 5.21 17.66
CA LEU A 153 15.26 4.02 17.08
C LEU A 153 14.74 3.72 15.67
N ILE A 154 13.42 3.75 15.47
CA ILE A 154 12.80 3.56 14.14
C ILE A 154 13.31 4.62 13.16
N ARG A 155 13.31 5.91 13.56
CA ARG A 155 13.78 7.01 12.71
C ARG A 155 15.26 6.88 12.35
N GLU A 156 16.10 6.47 13.30
CA GLU A 156 17.52 6.21 13.05
C GLU A 156 17.70 5.09 12.01
N ARG A 157 16.96 3.98 12.15
CA ARG A 157 16.98 2.88 11.17
C ARG A 157 16.52 3.34 9.79
N ILE A 158 15.50 4.18 9.73
CA ILE A 158 15.03 4.76 8.47
C ILE A 158 16.14 5.61 7.84
N ASN A 159 16.75 6.54 8.58
CA ASN A 159 17.80 7.42 8.05
C ASN A 159 19.04 6.63 7.59
N ASN A 160 19.37 5.53 8.28
CA ASN A 160 20.48 4.66 7.89
C ASN A 160 20.24 3.94 6.56
N VAL A 161 18.99 3.58 6.27
CA VAL A 161 18.59 2.87 5.04
C VAL A 161 18.23 3.84 3.91
N LEU A 162 17.60 4.96 4.25
CA LEU A 162 17.04 5.98 3.37
C LEU A 162 17.64 7.35 3.72
N LYS A 163 18.91 7.56 3.36
CA LYS A 163 19.68 8.75 3.77
C LYS A 163 19.10 10.08 3.31
N ASP A 164 18.37 10.08 2.19
CA ASP A 164 17.80 11.29 1.59
C ASP A 164 16.33 11.51 1.98
N LEU A 165 15.78 10.70 2.89
CA LEU A 165 14.39 10.80 3.31
C LEU A 165 14.19 11.92 4.33
N VAL A 166 13.39 12.91 3.97
CA VAL A 166 12.89 13.93 4.90
C VAL A 166 11.73 13.34 5.72
N LEU A 167 11.99 13.11 7.01
CA LEU A 167 10.98 12.65 7.96
C LEU A 167 10.16 13.82 8.52
N PRO A 168 8.92 13.60 8.99
CA PRO A 168 8.15 14.62 9.69
C PRO A 168 8.91 15.15 10.91
N GLU A 169 8.68 16.41 11.26
CA GLU A 169 9.22 17.00 12.48
C GLU A 169 8.79 16.22 13.74
N LEU A 170 9.64 16.23 14.75
CA LEU A 170 9.37 15.55 16.02
C LEU A 170 8.38 16.38 16.84
N CYS A 171 7.23 15.79 17.16
CA CYS A 171 6.16 16.40 17.96
C CYS A 171 6.04 15.70 19.32
N ILE A 172 7.17 15.55 20.03
CA ILE A 172 7.32 14.67 21.21
C ILE A 172 7.99 15.32 22.42
#